data_AF-A0A7C1LCG2-F1
#
_entry.id   AF-A0A7C1LCG2-F1
#
_cell.length_a   1.000
_cell.length_b   1.000
_cell.length_c   1.000
_cell.angle_alpha   90.00
_cell.angle_beta   90.00
_cell.angle_gamma   90.00
#
_symmetry.space_group_name_H-M   'P 1'
#
loop_
_entity.id
_entity.type
_entity.pdbx_description
1 polymer ?
#
loop_
_entity_poly.entity_id
_entity_poly.type
_entity_poly.pdbx_seq_one_letter_code
_entity_poly.pdbx_strand_id
1 'polypeptide(L)'
;MNLSLNQIIKLYIIMRIIWKVSKWIGTGIGSFLLLIILIGLCLRIFSSKPQPPGELVDIGRFKLHINSKGARNNKPTLVIESGAGAPSEYYYWLGEGLKDGMRVVRYDRAGIGYSEMSNAPRDPETVARELHTLLEKAGESPPYIMAGHSYGGHYIRVFKQLYPNEVTALVFLDSGHPDEHERLNMPPSPTWLNSMYYAGAVLGDLGVLDLHTRIVKQSILWAPGLPEEVTDRYLDYTLNGKYLWGYMEEEKWHDDLVEMSRKAMAFDTLPIRVFSGTHWNKKTLRKLGLDPNKIKVGRIRMQEEMASISTNGKVLFLDGGHITIFSLKENADIICKEIIQLVAELEY
;
A
#
# COMPACT_ATOMS: atom_id res chain seq x y z
N MET A 1 -49.76 35.28 23.56
CA MET A 1 -49.48 36.45 22.68
C MET A 1 -49.93 36.07 21.28
N ASN A 2 -51.05 36.61 20.80
CA ASN A 2 -51.47 36.40 19.41
C ASN A 2 -50.74 37.42 18.52
N LEU A 3 -50.02 36.93 17.51
CA LEU A 3 -49.39 37.78 16.51
C LEU A 3 -50.47 38.57 15.74
N SER A 4 -50.22 39.84 15.46
CA SER A 4 -51.12 40.63 14.61
C SER A 4 -51.07 40.15 13.16
N LEU A 5 -52.14 40.35 12.39
CA LEU A 5 -52.20 39.98 10.97
C LEU A 5 -51.01 40.55 10.17
N ASN A 6 -50.57 41.77 10.50
CA ASN A 6 -49.39 42.40 9.91
C ASN A 6 -48.08 41.69 10.29
N GLN A 7 -47.97 41.15 11.50
CA GLN A 7 -46.82 40.33 11.90
C GLN A 7 -46.82 39.00 11.15
N ILE A 8 -47.98 38.34 10.98
CA ILE A 8 -48.12 37.09 10.23
C ILE A 8 -47.75 37.29 8.75
N ILE A 9 -48.21 38.37 8.11
CA ILE A 9 -47.86 38.70 6.71
C ILE A 9 -46.36 38.98 6.57
N LYS A 10 -45.76 39.75 7.49
CA LYS A 10 -44.30 39.99 7.50
C LYS A 10 -43.51 38.69 7.65
N LEU A 11 -43.91 37.81 8.57
CA LEU A 11 -43.31 36.49 8.76
C LEU A 11 -43.43 35.63 7.49
N TYR A 12 -44.60 35.59 6.85
CA TYR A 12 -44.80 34.86 5.59
C TYR A 12 -43.89 35.37 4.46
N ILE A 13 -43.77 36.70 4.30
CA ILE A 13 -42.89 37.32 3.29
C ILE A 13 -41.42 36.96 3.58
N ILE A 14 -40.98 37.06 4.84
CA ILE A 14 -39.62 36.70 5.25
C ILE A 14 -39.35 35.21 4.96
N MET A 15 -40.26 34.31 5.35
CA MET A 15 -40.13 32.87 5.08
C MET A 15 -40.07 32.56 3.58
N ARG A 16 -40.85 33.26 2.75
CA ARG A 16 -40.81 33.09 1.29
C ARG A 16 -39.50 33.58 0.68
N ILE A 17 -38.93 34.67 1.20
CA ILE A 17 -37.62 35.17 0.78
C ILE A 17 -36.53 34.17 1.19
N ILE A 18 -36.52 33.70 2.45
CA ILE A 18 -35.57 32.69 2.93
C ILE A 18 -35.64 31.44 2.06
N TRP A 19 -36.83 30.90 1.80
CA TRP A 19 -37.03 29.74 0.93
C TRP A 19 -36.46 29.96 -0.48
N LYS A 20 -36.72 31.13 -1.08
CA LYS A 20 -36.20 31.47 -2.41
C LYS A 20 -34.67 31.53 -2.40
N VAL A 21 -34.07 32.19 -1.41
CA VAL A 21 -32.61 32.29 -1.24
C VAL A 21 -31.99 30.91 -1.02
N SER A 22 -32.54 30.09 -0.12
CA SER A 22 -32.11 28.72 0.11
C SER A 22 -32.17 27.87 -1.16
N LYS A 23 -33.22 28.04 -1.99
CA LYS A 23 -33.33 27.36 -3.29
C LYS A 23 -32.22 27.79 -4.24
N TRP A 24 -31.94 29.09 -4.35
CA TRP A 24 -30.85 29.60 -5.20
C TRP A 24 -29.48 29.11 -4.75
N ILE A 25 -29.21 29.13 -3.44
CA ILE A 25 -27.98 28.59 -2.86
C ILE A 25 -27.86 27.10 -3.19
N GLY A 26 -28.93 26.33 -2.96
CA GLY A 26 -28.96 24.90 -3.29
C GLY A 26 -28.71 24.63 -4.77
N THR A 27 -29.34 25.39 -5.68
CA THR A 27 -29.08 25.26 -7.12
C THR A 27 -27.65 25.67 -7.49
N GLY A 28 -27.09 26.69 -6.85
CA GLY A 28 -25.71 27.13 -7.08
C GLY A 28 -24.70 26.07 -6.69
N ILE A 29 -24.86 25.49 -5.49
CA ILE A 29 -24.04 24.38 -5.00
C ILE A 29 -24.19 23.16 -5.93
N GLY A 30 -25.42 22.79 -6.28
CA GLY A 30 -25.68 21.66 -7.17
C GLY A 30 -25.03 21.81 -8.54
N SER A 31 -25.15 22.98 -9.18
CA SER A 31 -24.51 23.27 -10.46
C SER A 31 -22.99 23.26 -10.37
N PHE A 32 -22.41 23.76 -9.28
CA PHE A 32 -20.96 23.75 -9.07
C PHE A 32 -20.41 22.32 -8.90
N LEU A 33 -21.10 21.48 -8.12
CA LEU A 33 -20.73 20.07 -7.98
C LEU A 33 -20.86 19.31 -9.31
N LEU A 34 -21.93 19.57 -10.07
CA LEU A 34 -22.09 18.99 -11.40
C LEU A 34 -20.95 19.41 -12.34
N LEU A 35 -20.54 20.68 -12.32
CA LEU A 35 -19.41 21.16 -13.11
C LEU A 35 -18.10 20.44 -12.75
N ILE A 36 -17.82 20.24 -11.46
CA ILE A 36 -16.64 19.48 -10.99
C ILE A 36 -16.65 18.05 -11.56
N ILE A 37 -17.80 17.38 -11.50
CA ILE A 37 -17.95 16.02 -12.03
C ILE A 37 -17.75 16.02 -13.56
N LEU A 38 -18.34 16.96 -14.28
CA LEU A 38 -18.17 17.06 -15.74
C LEU A 38 -16.71 17.31 -16.14
N ILE A 39 -16.00 18.19 -15.42
CA ILE A 39 -14.57 18.42 -15.63
C ILE A 39 -13.77 17.13 -15.34
N GLY A 40 -14.06 16.46 -14.23
CA GLY A 40 -13.42 15.19 -13.87
C GLY A 40 -13.62 14.11 -14.94
N LEU A 41 -14.85 13.94 -15.43
CA LEU A 41 -15.15 12.99 -16.51
C LEU A 41 -14.43 13.35 -17.81
N CYS A 42 -14.38 14.64 -18.17
CA CYS A 42 -13.59 15.10 -19.31
C CYS A 42 -12.11 14.75 -19.14
N LEU A 43 -11.51 15.04 -17.98
CA LEU A 43 -10.13 14.64 -17.70
C LEU A 43 -9.94 13.13 -17.82
N ARG A 44 -10.84 12.32 -17.28
CA ARG A 44 -10.78 10.85 -17.36
C ARG A 44 -10.78 10.35 -18.80
N ILE A 45 -11.61 10.94 -19.67
CA ILE A 45 -11.75 10.50 -21.07
C ILE A 45 -10.56 10.95 -21.93
N PHE A 46 -10.07 12.18 -21.71
CA PHE A 46 -9.08 12.81 -22.59
C PHE A 46 -7.64 12.73 -22.08
N SER A 47 -7.41 12.31 -20.82
CA SER A 47 -6.04 12.14 -20.31
C SER A 47 -5.34 10.97 -21.00
N SER A 48 -4.06 11.19 -21.33
CA SER A 48 -3.18 10.14 -21.81
C SER A 48 -3.07 9.02 -20.78
N LYS A 49 -3.13 7.78 -21.24
CA LYS A 49 -2.82 6.63 -20.38
C LYS A 49 -1.33 6.67 -20.01
N PRO A 50 -1.00 6.59 -18.72
CA PRO A 50 0.39 6.53 -18.29
C PRO A 50 1.13 5.36 -18.90
N GLN A 51 2.43 5.55 -19.14
CA GLN A 51 3.33 4.48 -19.55
C GLN A 51 4.05 3.96 -18.30
N PRO A 52 3.69 2.77 -17.79
CA PRO A 52 4.32 2.25 -16.58
C PRO A 52 5.80 1.94 -16.82
N PRO A 53 6.69 2.26 -15.88
CA PRO A 53 8.07 1.82 -15.97
C PRO A 53 8.16 0.32 -15.71
N GLY A 54 8.76 -0.45 -16.61
CA GLY A 54 8.76 -1.91 -16.57
C GLY A 54 7.82 -2.47 -17.62
N GLU A 55 7.14 -3.58 -17.31
CA GLU A 55 6.30 -4.31 -18.26
C GLU A 55 4.99 -4.78 -17.63
N LEU A 56 3.99 -5.02 -18.48
CA LEU A 56 2.72 -5.66 -18.12
C LEU A 56 2.74 -7.10 -18.63
N VAL A 57 2.88 -8.05 -17.72
CA VAL A 57 2.96 -9.48 -18.03
C VAL A 57 1.58 -10.11 -17.92
N ASP A 58 1.15 -10.77 -18.98
CA ASP A 58 -0.12 -11.51 -19.01
C ASP A 58 0.01 -12.82 -18.23
N ILE A 59 -0.59 -12.91 -17.05
CA ILE A 59 -0.62 -14.12 -16.22
C ILE A 59 -1.77 -15.08 -16.59
N GLY A 60 -2.44 -14.83 -17.71
CA GLY A 60 -3.43 -15.68 -18.36
C GLY A 60 -4.86 -15.14 -18.32
N ARG A 61 -5.22 -14.38 -17.27
CA ARG A 61 -6.58 -13.81 -17.09
C ARG A 61 -6.60 -12.29 -17.09
N PHE A 62 -5.49 -11.68 -16.72
CA PHE A 62 -5.26 -10.24 -16.62
C PHE A 62 -3.75 -10.01 -16.55
N LYS A 63 -3.33 -8.76 -16.65
CA LYS A 63 -1.92 -8.38 -16.64
C LYS A 63 -1.49 -7.83 -15.28
N LEU A 64 -0.35 -8.30 -14.82
CA LEU A 64 0.35 -7.73 -13.68
C LEU A 64 1.55 -6.90 -14.14
N HIS A 65 1.74 -5.76 -13.50
CA HIS A 65 2.90 -4.91 -13.69
C HIS A 65 4.08 -5.43 -12.89
N ILE A 66 5.24 -5.47 -13.55
CA ILE A 66 6.53 -5.82 -12.96
C ILE A 66 7.59 -4.81 -13.43
N ASN A 67 8.42 -4.37 -12.49
CA ASN A 67 9.55 -3.50 -12.73
C ASN A 67 10.80 -4.14 -12.12
N SER A 68 11.76 -4.35 -13.00
CA SER A 68 12.80 -5.34 -12.81
C SER A 68 14.15 -4.68 -13.06
N LYS A 69 15.03 -4.67 -12.07
CA LYS A 69 16.34 -4.00 -12.10
C LYS A 69 17.48 -5.00 -11.87
N GLY A 70 18.66 -4.65 -12.35
CA GLY A 70 19.85 -5.50 -12.28
C GLY A 70 19.84 -6.67 -13.27
N ALA A 71 21.03 -7.16 -13.59
CA ALA A 71 21.20 -8.27 -14.52
C ALA A 71 20.77 -9.60 -13.90
N ARG A 72 20.17 -10.48 -14.71
CA ARG A 72 20.02 -11.89 -14.36
C ARG A 72 21.40 -12.51 -14.18
N ASN A 73 21.61 -13.23 -13.10
CA ASN A 73 22.87 -13.91 -12.77
C ASN A 73 22.58 -15.14 -11.88
N ASN A 74 23.63 -15.79 -11.39
CA ASN A 74 23.49 -17.00 -10.56
C ASN A 74 23.12 -16.72 -9.09
N LYS A 75 22.93 -15.45 -8.70
CA LYS A 75 22.50 -15.08 -7.35
C LYS A 75 20.98 -15.15 -7.24
N PRO A 76 20.44 -15.27 -6.00
CA PRO A 76 19.00 -15.20 -5.79
C PRO A 76 18.39 -13.89 -6.32
N THR A 77 17.16 -13.98 -6.82
CA THR A 77 16.39 -12.78 -7.18
C THR A 77 15.66 -12.23 -5.95
N LEU A 78 15.84 -10.94 -5.65
CA LEU A 78 15.05 -10.26 -4.62
C LEU A 78 13.67 -9.92 -5.19
N VAL A 79 12.61 -10.46 -4.60
CA VAL A 79 11.22 -10.13 -4.96
C VAL A 79 10.60 -9.31 -3.84
N ILE A 80 10.14 -8.10 -4.16
CA ILE A 80 9.56 -7.18 -3.20
C ILE A 80 8.03 -7.24 -3.26
N GLU A 81 7.45 -7.73 -2.18
CA GLU A 81 6.02 -7.80 -1.90
C GLU A 81 5.58 -6.56 -1.12
N SER A 82 4.60 -5.84 -1.67
CA SER A 82 4.26 -4.52 -1.17
C SER A 82 3.36 -4.55 0.08
N GLY A 83 3.34 -3.46 0.86
CA GLY A 83 2.34 -3.23 1.90
C GLY A 83 0.93 -3.05 1.35
N ALA A 84 -0.05 -2.90 2.24
CA ALA A 84 -1.46 -2.86 1.87
C ALA A 84 -1.74 -1.71 0.90
N GLY A 85 -2.23 -2.04 -0.29
CA GLY A 85 -2.43 -1.07 -1.37
C GLY A 85 -1.19 -0.24 -1.74
N ALA A 86 0.03 -0.63 -1.39
CA ALA A 86 1.22 0.16 -1.72
C ALA A 86 1.69 -0.16 -3.15
N PRO A 87 1.90 0.84 -4.02
CA PRO A 87 2.48 0.60 -5.34
C PRO A 87 3.97 0.25 -5.24
N SER A 88 4.47 -0.50 -6.22
CA SER A 88 5.86 -0.94 -6.38
C SER A 88 6.87 0.21 -6.35
N GLU A 89 6.46 1.40 -6.72
CA GLU A 89 7.30 2.59 -6.74
C GLU A 89 7.68 3.11 -5.35
N TYR A 90 7.01 2.67 -4.29
CA TYR A 90 7.43 2.95 -2.91
C TYR A 90 8.84 2.41 -2.61
N TYR A 91 9.24 1.33 -3.29
CA TYR A 91 10.50 0.62 -3.06
C TYR A 91 11.59 1.01 -4.07
N TYR A 92 11.47 2.17 -4.71
CA TYR A 92 12.40 2.65 -5.74
C TYR A 92 13.87 2.56 -5.33
N TRP A 93 14.22 3.06 -4.14
CA TRP A 93 15.61 3.06 -3.69
C TRP A 93 16.19 1.68 -3.44
N LEU A 94 15.36 0.69 -3.07
CA LEU A 94 15.81 -0.70 -2.95
C LEU A 94 16.17 -1.28 -4.32
N GLY A 95 15.34 -0.99 -5.34
CA GLY A 95 15.63 -1.37 -6.72
C GLY A 95 16.91 -0.72 -7.25
N GLU A 96 17.08 0.59 -7.04
CA GLU A 96 18.25 1.32 -7.52
C GLU A 96 19.54 0.97 -6.76
N GLY A 97 19.47 0.77 -5.44
CA GLY A 97 20.64 0.48 -4.61
C GLY A 97 21.20 -0.94 -4.76
N LEU A 98 20.40 -1.89 -5.26
CA LEU A 98 20.78 -3.30 -5.39
C LEU A 98 21.05 -3.76 -6.83
N LYS A 99 20.65 -2.97 -7.84
CA LYS A 99 20.71 -3.38 -9.26
C LYS A 99 22.10 -3.83 -9.74
N ASP A 100 23.16 -3.28 -9.18
CA ASP A 100 24.53 -3.61 -9.59
C ASP A 100 25.06 -4.88 -8.90
N GLY A 101 24.43 -5.28 -7.78
CA GLY A 101 24.84 -6.43 -6.98
C GLY A 101 24.02 -7.70 -7.23
N MET A 102 22.73 -7.55 -7.57
CA MET A 102 21.78 -8.64 -7.75
C MET A 102 20.57 -8.26 -8.60
N ARG A 103 19.77 -9.27 -8.97
CA ARG A 103 18.47 -9.09 -9.63
C ARG A 103 17.41 -8.66 -8.61
N VAL A 104 16.66 -7.59 -8.89
CA VAL A 104 15.57 -7.09 -8.05
C VAL A 104 14.29 -6.91 -8.82
N VAL A 105 13.22 -7.48 -8.31
CA VAL A 105 11.87 -7.46 -8.85
C VAL A 105 10.97 -6.70 -7.89
N ARG A 106 10.34 -5.64 -8.40
CA ARG A 106 9.19 -4.97 -7.76
C ARG A 106 7.99 -5.19 -8.65
N TYR A 107 6.80 -5.35 -8.08
CA TYR A 107 5.60 -5.58 -8.87
C TYR A 107 4.38 -4.98 -8.16
N ASP A 108 3.31 -4.75 -8.93
CA ASP A 108 2.05 -4.30 -8.38
C ASP A 108 1.07 -5.47 -8.30
N ARG A 109 0.42 -5.70 -7.15
CA ARG A 109 -0.67 -6.68 -7.04
C ARG A 109 -1.88 -6.27 -7.89
N ALA A 110 -2.78 -7.23 -8.17
CA ALA A 110 -4.00 -6.98 -8.93
C ALA A 110 -4.80 -5.78 -8.36
N GLY A 111 -5.22 -4.87 -9.22
CA GLY A 111 -5.94 -3.64 -8.86
C GLY A 111 -5.09 -2.52 -8.25
N ILE A 112 -3.84 -2.79 -7.91
CA ILE A 112 -2.90 -1.81 -7.36
C ILE A 112 -2.00 -1.27 -8.47
N GLY A 113 -1.56 -0.02 -8.33
CA GLY A 113 -0.62 0.63 -9.24
C GLY A 113 -1.00 0.50 -10.71
N TYR A 114 -0.10 -0.04 -11.52
CA TYR A 114 -0.31 -0.23 -12.96
C TYR A 114 -0.94 -1.57 -13.34
N SER A 115 -1.05 -2.53 -12.41
CA SER A 115 -1.69 -3.82 -12.64
C SER A 115 -3.18 -3.70 -12.95
N GLU A 116 -3.70 -4.64 -13.75
CA GLU A 116 -5.12 -4.75 -14.03
C GLU A 116 -5.89 -5.25 -12.80
N MET A 117 -7.21 -5.02 -12.79
CA MET A 117 -8.09 -5.61 -11.77
C MET A 117 -8.24 -7.10 -12.01
N SER A 118 -8.34 -7.87 -10.92
CA SER A 118 -8.75 -9.28 -10.96
C SER A 118 -10.18 -9.40 -10.46
N ASN A 119 -10.94 -10.34 -11.06
CA ASN A 119 -12.24 -10.77 -10.52
C ASN A 119 -12.09 -11.95 -9.56
N ALA A 120 -10.87 -12.47 -9.37
CA ALA A 120 -10.61 -13.53 -8.41
C ALA A 120 -10.63 -12.96 -6.98
N PRO A 121 -11.01 -13.78 -5.98
CA PRO A 121 -10.75 -13.49 -4.57
C PRO A 121 -9.32 -12.99 -4.33
N ARG A 122 -9.15 -12.08 -3.37
CA ARG A 122 -7.82 -11.61 -2.93
C ARG A 122 -7.32 -12.38 -1.71
N ASP A 123 -7.73 -13.65 -1.61
CA ASP A 123 -7.25 -14.54 -0.57
C ASP A 123 -5.73 -14.76 -0.70
N PRO A 124 -5.05 -15.12 0.39
CA PRO A 124 -3.59 -15.16 0.43
C PRO A 124 -2.96 -16.14 -0.57
N GLU A 125 -3.61 -17.28 -0.81
CA GLU A 125 -3.10 -18.27 -1.76
C GLU A 125 -3.23 -17.77 -3.19
N THR A 126 -4.36 -17.15 -3.53
CA THR A 126 -4.56 -16.57 -4.86
C THR A 126 -3.50 -15.53 -5.16
N VAL A 127 -3.23 -14.62 -4.21
CA VAL A 127 -2.19 -13.58 -4.38
C VAL A 127 -0.80 -14.22 -4.57
N ALA A 128 -0.44 -15.22 -3.77
CA ALA A 128 0.85 -15.89 -3.87
C ALA A 128 1.02 -16.65 -5.20
N ARG A 129 -0.03 -17.33 -5.68
CA ARG A 129 -0.01 -18.05 -6.97
C ARG A 129 0.06 -17.12 -8.17
N GLU A 130 -0.60 -15.97 -8.09
CA GLU A 130 -0.50 -14.92 -9.12
C GLU A 130 0.92 -14.35 -9.19
N LEU A 131 1.57 -14.10 -8.04
CA LEU A 131 2.97 -13.69 -8.00
C LEU A 131 3.89 -14.77 -8.59
N HIS A 132 3.70 -16.04 -8.21
CA HIS A 132 4.49 -17.15 -8.75
C HIS A 132 4.38 -17.25 -10.28
N THR A 133 3.14 -17.16 -10.80
CA THR A 133 2.88 -17.15 -12.26
C THR A 133 3.51 -15.94 -12.95
N LEU A 134 3.48 -14.76 -12.30
CA LEU A 134 4.12 -13.55 -12.81
C LEU A 134 5.64 -13.74 -12.92
N LEU A 135 6.28 -14.26 -11.87
CA LEU A 135 7.73 -14.50 -11.86
C LEU A 135 8.13 -15.47 -12.97
N GLU A 136 7.42 -16.61 -13.09
CA GLU A 136 7.66 -17.60 -14.14
C GLU A 136 7.55 -16.97 -15.54
N LYS A 137 6.45 -16.25 -15.81
CA LYS A 137 6.20 -15.66 -17.13
C LYS A 137 7.10 -14.47 -17.47
N ALA A 138 7.59 -13.75 -16.45
CA ALA A 138 8.62 -12.73 -16.63
C ALA A 138 10.03 -13.31 -16.81
N GLY A 139 10.18 -14.64 -16.69
CA GLY A 139 11.45 -15.35 -16.79
C GLY A 139 12.32 -15.22 -15.53
N GLU A 140 11.75 -14.80 -14.40
CA GLU A 140 12.41 -14.83 -13.09
C GLU A 140 12.40 -16.25 -12.54
N SER A 141 13.56 -16.74 -12.12
CA SER A 141 13.70 -18.12 -11.63
C SER A 141 14.16 -18.15 -10.17
N PRO A 142 13.75 -19.17 -9.39
CA PRO A 142 14.26 -19.36 -8.05
C PRO A 142 15.77 -19.69 -8.08
N PRO A 143 16.48 -19.53 -6.94
CA PRO A 143 15.95 -19.17 -5.63
C PRO A 143 15.62 -17.68 -5.48
N TYR A 144 14.62 -17.39 -4.65
CA TYR A 144 14.15 -16.05 -4.32
C TYR A 144 14.56 -15.65 -2.90
N ILE A 145 14.91 -14.38 -2.74
CA ILE A 145 14.83 -13.68 -1.46
C ILE A 145 13.52 -12.91 -1.47
N MET A 146 12.61 -13.20 -0.54
CA MET A 146 11.31 -12.53 -0.49
C MET A 146 11.36 -11.39 0.52
N ALA A 147 11.17 -10.15 0.05
CA ALA A 147 11.10 -8.96 0.88
C ALA A 147 9.67 -8.45 1.00
N GLY A 148 9.13 -8.40 2.22
CA GLY A 148 7.72 -8.06 2.47
C GLY A 148 7.59 -6.85 3.36
N HIS A 149 6.98 -5.78 2.85
CA HIS A 149 6.68 -4.57 3.63
C HIS A 149 5.29 -4.64 4.24
N SER A 150 5.12 -4.33 5.54
CA SER A 150 3.79 -4.26 6.17
C SER A 150 3.01 -5.57 5.95
N TYR A 151 1.83 -5.50 5.31
CA TYR A 151 1.04 -6.65 4.80
C TYR A 151 1.86 -7.64 3.98
N GLY A 152 2.81 -7.14 3.18
CA GLY A 152 3.67 -7.96 2.36
C GLY A 152 4.48 -8.98 3.17
N GLY A 153 4.77 -8.70 4.44
CA GLY A 153 5.41 -9.70 5.30
C GLY A 153 4.53 -10.92 5.60
N HIS A 154 3.20 -10.76 5.66
CA HIS A 154 2.28 -11.90 5.74
C HIS A 154 2.28 -12.68 4.41
N TYR A 155 2.22 -11.98 3.28
CA TYR A 155 2.23 -12.59 1.95
C TYR A 155 3.50 -13.39 1.66
N ILE A 156 4.70 -12.88 2.01
CA ILE A 156 5.95 -13.64 1.78
C ILE A 156 6.03 -14.92 2.63
N ARG A 157 5.38 -14.94 3.80
CA ARG A 157 5.29 -16.16 4.64
C ARG A 157 4.38 -17.19 4.00
N VAL A 158 3.25 -16.75 3.45
CA VAL A 158 2.34 -17.60 2.66
C VAL A 158 3.04 -18.12 1.40
N PHE A 159 3.76 -17.26 0.68
CA PHE A 159 4.52 -17.66 -0.49
C PHE A 159 5.57 -18.73 -0.15
N LYS A 160 6.36 -18.53 0.92
CA LYS A 160 7.33 -19.53 1.40
C LYS A 160 6.65 -20.85 1.80
N GLN A 161 5.45 -20.80 2.38
CA GLN A 161 4.70 -22.01 2.75
C GLN A 161 4.25 -22.80 1.51
N LEU A 162 3.82 -22.11 0.44
CA LEU A 162 3.38 -22.75 -0.81
C LEU A 162 4.54 -23.21 -1.69
N TYR A 163 5.66 -22.49 -1.66
CA TYR A 163 6.84 -22.73 -2.49
C TYR A 163 8.13 -22.87 -1.63
N PRO A 164 8.19 -23.86 -0.73
CA PRO A 164 9.26 -23.95 0.28
C PRO A 164 10.65 -24.13 -0.31
N ASN A 165 10.78 -24.73 -1.50
CA ASN A 165 12.09 -24.96 -2.13
C ASN A 165 12.55 -23.79 -3.01
N GLU A 166 11.69 -22.78 -3.21
CA GLU A 166 11.98 -21.65 -4.09
C GLU A 166 12.49 -20.43 -3.32
N VAL A 167 12.34 -20.38 -2.00
CA VAL A 167 12.71 -19.23 -1.17
C VAL A 167 13.88 -19.58 -0.26
N THR A 168 14.98 -18.83 -0.42
CA THR A 168 16.24 -19.01 0.30
C THR A 168 16.43 -18.04 1.47
N ALA A 169 15.70 -16.92 1.52
CA ALA A 169 15.69 -16.01 2.67
C ALA A 169 14.43 -15.12 2.71
N LEU A 170 14.11 -14.59 3.89
CA LEU A 170 13.04 -13.61 4.08
C LEU A 170 13.58 -12.28 4.61
N VAL A 171 13.05 -11.19 4.09
CA VAL A 171 13.33 -9.83 4.54
C VAL A 171 12.03 -9.13 4.91
N PHE A 172 11.84 -8.82 6.18
CA PHE A 172 10.68 -8.08 6.65
C PHE A 172 11.00 -6.59 6.72
N LEU A 173 10.20 -5.77 6.05
CA LEU A 173 10.34 -4.32 6.04
C LEU A 173 9.18 -3.72 6.85
N ASP A 174 9.45 -3.39 8.10
CA ASP A 174 8.50 -2.84 9.08
C ASP A 174 7.15 -3.56 9.05
N SER A 175 7.20 -4.90 9.01
CA SER A 175 6.05 -5.77 8.81
C SER A 175 5.24 -5.93 10.09
N GLY A 176 3.94 -6.19 9.94
CA GLY A 176 3.07 -6.51 11.06
C GLY A 176 3.37 -7.90 11.63
N HIS A 177 3.43 -8.01 12.94
CA HIS A 177 3.46 -9.33 13.58
C HIS A 177 2.05 -9.94 13.50
N PRO A 178 1.88 -11.26 13.23
CA PRO A 178 0.56 -11.88 13.12
C PRO A 178 -0.36 -11.65 14.33
N ASP A 179 0.24 -11.60 15.52
CA ASP A 179 -0.49 -11.37 16.78
C ASP A 179 -0.48 -9.90 17.24
N GLU A 180 -0.07 -8.96 16.37
CA GLU A 180 0.06 -7.53 16.73
C GLU A 180 -1.26 -6.94 17.20
N HIS A 181 -2.34 -7.17 16.45
CA HIS A 181 -3.66 -6.59 16.74
C HIS A 181 -4.19 -7.05 18.10
N GLU A 182 -4.14 -8.36 18.36
CA GLU A 182 -4.59 -8.98 19.61
C GLU A 182 -3.73 -8.55 20.82
N ARG A 183 -2.41 -8.71 20.74
CA ARG A 183 -1.51 -8.45 21.87
C ARG A 183 -1.38 -6.97 22.21
N LEU A 184 -1.50 -6.09 21.21
CA LEU A 184 -1.48 -4.64 21.44
C LEU A 184 -2.87 -4.06 21.73
N ASN A 185 -3.93 -4.88 21.72
CA ASN A 185 -5.32 -4.45 21.91
C ASN A 185 -5.69 -3.30 20.96
N MET A 186 -5.35 -3.46 19.68
CA MET A 186 -5.64 -2.44 18.67
C MET A 186 -7.16 -2.33 18.51
N PRO A 187 -7.72 -1.11 18.47
CA PRO A 187 -9.13 -0.94 18.20
C PRO A 187 -9.44 -1.40 16.76
N PRO A 188 -10.67 -1.89 16.49
CA PRO A 188 -11.08 -2.15 15.12
C PRO A 188 -11.05 -0.86 14.31
N SER A 189 -10.80 -0.99 13.01
CA SER A 189 -10.87 0.13 12.07
C SER A 189 -12.26 0.80 12.14
N PRO A 190 -12.34 2.13 12.22
CA PRO A 190 -13.63 2.81 12.27
C PRO A 190 -14.47 2.54 11.02
N THR A 191 -15.77 2.26 11.17
CA THR A 191 -16.65 1.93 10.03
C THR A 191 -16.74 3.04 8.98
N TRP A 192 -16.61 4.31 9.39
CA TRP A 192 -16.61 5.44 8.46
C TRP A 192 -15.40 5.46 7.52
N LEU A 193 -14.30 4.80 7.87
CA LEU A 193 -13.10 4.71 7.05
C LEU A 193 -13.40 3.97 5.74
N ASN A 194 -14.14 2.85 5.82
CA ASN A 194 -14.59 2.11 4.64
C ASN A 194 -15.53 2.95 3.76
N SER A 195 -16.45 3.69 4.37
CA SER A 195 -17.32 4.63 3.63
C SER A 195 -16.50 5.74 2.94
N MET A 196 -15.41 6.21 3.57
CA MET A 196 -14.51 7.20 2.99
C MET A 196 -13.75 6.63 1.80
N TYR A 197 -13.23 5.40 1.88
CA TYR A 197 -12.57 4.74 0.74
C TYR A 197 -13.54 4.48 -0.40
N TYR A 198 -14.77 4.04 -0.10
CA TYR A 198 -15.82 3.85 -1.11
C TYR A 198 -16.16 5.15 -1.82
N ALA A 199 -16.41 6.23 -1.06
CA ALA A 199 -16.67 7.55 -1.62
C ALA A 199 -15.49 8.05 -2.46
N GLY A 200 -14.25 7.85 -1.98
CA GLY A 200 -13.04 8.16 -2.72
C GLY A 200 -12.95 7.38 -4.04
N ALA A 201 -13.28 6.08 -4.04
CA ALA A 201 -13.25 5.24 -5.22
C ALA A 201 -14.25 5.73 -6.28
N VAL A 202 -15.48 6.04 -5.86
CA VAL A 202 -16.50 6.64 -6.74
C VAL A 202 -16.05 8.00 -7.28
N LEU A 203 -15.49 8.88 -6.43
CA LEU A 203 -14.97 10.18 -6.87
C LEU A 203 -13.79 10.03 -7.82
N GLY A 204 -12.94 9.02 -7.62
CA GLY A 204 -11.89 8.63 -8.55
C GLY A 204 -12.48 8.24 -9.89
N ASP A 205 -13.53 7.41 -9.90
CA ASP A 205 -14.21 7.03 -11.13
C ASP A 205 -14.90 8.21 -11.84
N LEU A 206 -15.33 9.22 -11.09
CA LEU A 206 -15.84 10.47 -11.68
C LEU A 206 -14.71 11.42 -12.14
N GLY A 207 -13.44 11.03 -11.99
CA GLY A 207 -12.26 11.84 -12.32
C GLY A 207 -12.03 13.03 -11.41
N VAL A 208 -12.75 13.11 -10.27
CA VAL A 208 -12.64 14.21 -9.31
C VAL A 208 -11.33 14.14 -8.55
N LEU A 209 -10.82 12.93 -8.28
CA LEU A 209 -9.50 12.78 -7.66
C LEU A 209 -8.38 13.26 -8.59
N ASP A 210 -8.44 12.96 -9.89
CA ASP A 210 -7.46 13.48 -10.86
C ASP A 210 -7.49 15.01 -10.90
N LEU A 211 -8.69 15.61 -10.93
CA LEU A 211 -8.84 17.07 -10.87
C LEU A 211 -8.19 17.65 -9.60
N HIS A 212 -8.46 17.08 -8.43
CA HIS A 212 -7.84 17.49 -7.18
C HIS A 212 -6.32 17.39 -7.26
N THR A 213 -5.81 16.24 -7.71
CA THR A 213 -4.38 15.95 -7.82
C THR A 213 -3.66 16.95 -8.74
N ARG A 214 -4.27 17.34 -9.87
CA ARG A 214 -3.73 18.37 -10.77
C ARG A 214 -3.70 19.77 -10.17
N ILE A 215 -4.69 20.11 -9.34
CA ILE A 215 -4.76 21.41 -8.66
C ILE A 215 -3.75 21.49 -7.52
N VAL A 216 -3.71 20.47 -6.67
CA VAL A 216 -2.86 20.43 -5.47
C VAL A 216 -1.41 20.08 -5.81
N LYS A 217 -1.17 19.46 -6.98
CA LYS A 217 0.14 18.94 -7.43
C LYS A 217 0.78 17.98 -6.42
N GLN A 218 -0.06 17.20 -5.74
CA GLN A 218 0.37 16.18 -4.81
C GLN A 218 -0.61 15.01 -4.82
N SER A 219 -0.08 13.80 -5.00
CA SER A 219 -0.88 12.57 -4.88
C SER A 219 -1.23 12.30 -3.42
N ILE A 220 -2.40 11.71 -3.20
CA ILE A 220 -2.77 11.15 -1.88
C ILE A 220 -1.88 9.96 -1.47
N LEU A 221 -1.17 9.35 -2.45
CA LEU A 221 -0.21 8.26 -2.27
C LEU A 221 1.23 8.75 -2.15
N TRP A 222 1.42 10.03 -1.81
CA TRP A 222 2.74 10.60 -1.68
C TRP A 222 3.55 9.90 -0.58
N ALA A 223 4.77 9.51 -0.93
CA ALA A 223 5.76 8.98 0.00
C ALA A 223 6.98 9.92 0.05
N PRO A 224 7.42 10.35 1.24
CA PRO A 224 8.58 11.24 1.37
C PRO A 224 9.88 10.53 0.98
N GLY A 225 10.87 11.29 0.50
CA GLY A 225 12.24 10.80 0.26
C GLY A 225 12.49 10.23 -1.13
N LEU A 226 11.47 10.12 -1.97
CA LEU A 226 11.59 9.64 -3.33
C LEU A 226 11.87 10.78 -4.32
N PRO A 227 12.56 10.51 -5.44
CA PRO A 227 12.76 11.51 -6.49
C PRO A 227 11.44 12.05 -7.03
N GLU A 228 11.43 13.32 -7.44
CA GLU A 228 10.24 13.99 -7.98
C GLU A 228 9.58 13.20 -9.12
N GLU A 229 10.40 12.69 -10.05
CA GLU A 229 9.94 11.86 -11.17
C GLU A 229 9.20 10.59 -10.73
N VAL A 230 9.59 10.00 -9.59
CA VAL A 230 8.91 8.82 -9.02
C VAL A 230 7.61 9.25 -8.35
N THR A 231 7.62 10.38 -7.63
CA THR A 231 6.41 10.90 -6.97
C THR A 231 5.35 11.39 -7.96
N ASP A 232 5.77 11.88 -9.13
CA ASP A 232 4.86 12.30 -10.21
C ASP A 232 4.11 11.09 -10.80
N ARG A 233 4.70 9.90 -10.77
CA ARG A 233 4.01 8.66 -11.18
C ARG A 233 2.90 8.25 -10.21
N TYR A 234 2.88 8.76 -8.98
CA TYR A 234 1.75 8.51 -8.07
C TYR A 234 0.47 9.20 -8.48
N LEU A 235 0.55 10.19 -9.37
CA LEU A 235 -0.63 10.83 -9.94
C LEU A 235 -1.39 9.82 -10.83
N ASP A 236 -0.65 8.96 -11.54
CA ASP A 236 -1.18 7.92 -12.43
C ASP A 236 -2.13 6.94 -11.73
N TYR A 237 -1.83 6.61 -10.47
CA TYR A 237 -2.62 5.67 -9.67
C TYR A 237 -3.96 6.25 -9.22
N THR A 238 -4.09 7.58 -9.24
CA THR A 238 -5.29 8.30 -8.78
C THR A 238 -6.16 8.82 -9.93
N LEU A 239 -5.82 8.47 -11.18
CA LEU A 239 -6.58 8.85 -12.37
C LEU A 239 -8.00 8.27 -12.41
N ASN A 240 -8.27 7.23 -11.63
CA ASN A 240 -9.58 6.62 -11.47
C ASN A 240 -9.73 5.93 -10.11
N GLY A 241 -10.90 5.34 -9.85
CA GLY A 241 -11.20 4.66 -8.58
C GLY A 241 -10.50 3.31 -8.39
N LYS A 242 -9.85 2.75 -9.43
CA LYS A 242 -9.31 1.37 -9.44
C LYS A 242 -8.45 1.07 -8.23
N TYR A 243 -7.54 1.98 -7.91
CA TYR A 243 -6.63 1.82 -6.77
C TYR A 243 -7.38 1.58 -5.46
N LEU A 244 -8.40 2.39 -5.17
CA LEU A 244 -9.18 2.29 -3.94
C LEU A 244 -10.09 1.05 -3.96
N TRP A 245 -10.65 0.69 -5.13
CA TRP A 245 -11.39 -0.57 -5.29
C TRP A 245 -10.51 -1.79 -5.03
N GLY A 246 -9.30 -1.81 -5.58
CA GLY A 246 -8.31 -2.88 -5.38
C GLY A 246 -7.88 -2.99 -3.92
N TYR A 247 -7.57 -1.87 -3.28
CA TYR A 247 -7.23 -1.85 -1.85
C TYR A 247 -8.37 -2.37 -0.97
N MET A 248 -9.61 -1.91 -1.19
CA MET A 248 -10.75 -2.40 -0.42
C MET A 248 -11.04 -3.89 -0.65
N GLU A 249 -10.78 -4.41 -1.86
CA GLU A 249 -10.91 -5.83 -2.12
C GLU A 249 -9.82 -6.63 -1.38
N GLU A 250 -8.59 -6.14 -1.33
CA GLU A 250 -7.49 -6.73 -0.54
C GLU A 250 -7.81 -6.73 0.97
N GLU A 251 -8.33 -5.62 1.49
CA GLU A 251 -8.63 -5.47 2.93
C GLU A 251 -9.67 -6.48 3.43
N LYS A 252 -10.59 -6.97 2.58
CA LYS A 252 -11.59 -7.99 2.94
C LYS A 252 -10.96 -9.30 3.41
N TRP A 253 -9.73 -9.59 2.98
CA TRP A 253 -9.02 -10.84 3.25
C TRP A 253 -7.93 -10.67 4.31
N HIS A 254 -7.91 -9.55 5.03
CA HIS A 254 -6.89 -9.27 6.04
C HIS A 254 -6.80 -10.38 7.10
N ASP A 255 -7.94 -10.78 7.65
CA ASP A 255 -7.98 -11.78 8.73
C ASP A 255 -7.48 -13.16 8.25
N ASP A 256 -7.90 -13.57 7.04
CA ASP A 256 -7.41 -14.80 6.39
C ASP A 256 -5.90 -14.75 6.14
N LEU A 257 -5.38 -13.59 5.69
CA LEU A 257 -3.96 -13.35 5.47
C LEU A 257 -3.15 -13.47 6.76
N VAL A 258 -3.61 -12.81 7.83
CA VAL A 258 -2.95 -12.87 9.13
C VAL A 258 -2.96 -14.31 9.66
N GLU A 259 -4.12 -14.97 9.64
CA GLU A 259 -4.29 -16.33 10.16
C GLU A 259 -3.48 -17.36 9.37
N MET A 260 -3.46 -17.28 8.04
CA MET A 260 -2.63 -18.18 7.23
C MET A 260 -1.15 -17.92 7.48
N SER A 261 -0.73 -16.65 7.54
CA SER A 261 0.65 -16.32 7.85
C SER A 261 1.06 -16.87 9.20
N ARG A 262 0.22 -16.75 10.25
CA ARG A 262 0.47 -17.28 11.60
C ARG A 262 0.85 -18.76 11.57
N LYS A 263 0.19 -19.57 10.74
CA LYS A 263 0.44 -21.01 10.59
C LYS A 263 1.74 -21.35 9.85
N ALA A 264 2.31 -20.43 9.09
CA ALA A 264 3.61 -20.62 8.46
C ALA A 264 4.72 -20.54 9.52
N MET A 265 5.18 -21.69 10.05
CA MET A 265 6.09 -21.72 11.20
C MET A 265 7.43 -22.44 10.98
N ALA A 266 7.64 -23.13 9.86
CA ALA A 266 8.88 -23.86 9.60
C ALA A 266 9.90 -22.99 8.85
N PHE A 267 10.63 -22.15 9.60
CA PHE A 267 11.74 -21.36 9.04
C PHE A 267 13.11 -21.83 9.52
N ASP A 268 13.21 -22.74 10.49
CA ASP A 268 14.43 -23.43 10.94
C ASP A 268 15.72 -22.57 10.86
N THR A 269 16.54 -22.82 9.84
CA THR A 269 17.82 -22.12 9.59
C THR A 269 17.74 -21.10 8.45
N LEU A 270 16.56 -20.87 7.87
CA LEU A 270 16.32 -19.93 6.78
C LEU A 270 16.75 -18.53 7.22
N PRO A 271 17.69 -17.85 6.54
CA PRO A 271 18.08 -16.51 6.93
C PRO A 271 16.90 -15.54 6.93
N ILE A 272 16.77 -14.78 8.02
CA ILE A 272 15.74 -13.76 8.21
C ILE A 272 16.40 -12.43 8.57
N ARG A 273 15.99 -11.36 7.88
CA ARG A 273 16.31 -9.97 8.24
C ARG A 273 15.02 -9.21 8.51
N VAL A 274 14.95 -8.56 9.66
CA VAL A 274 13.81 -7.72 10.06
C VAL A 274 14.30 -6.29 10.18
N PHE A 275 13.76 -5.38 9.38
CA PHE A 275 13.98 -3.94 9.51
C PHE A 275 12.75 -3.31 10.11
N SER A 276 12.87 -2.47 11.13
CA SER A 276 11.70 -1.77 11.68
C SER A 276 12.00 -0.31 11.97
N GLY A 277 11.01 0.53 11.69
CA GLY A 277 11.08 1.96 11.95
C GLY A 277 10.96 2.25 13.44
N THR A 278 11.61 3.30 13.90
CA THR A 278 11.55 3.75 15.30
C THR A 278 10.62 4.94 15.52
N HIS A 279 10.14 5.59 14.45
CA HIS A 279 9.26 6.74 14.50
C HIS A 279 7.77 6.34 14.48
N TRP A 280 7.06 6.76 15.53
CA TRP A 280 5.64 6.48 15.72
C TRP A 280 4.83 7.76 15.81
N ASN A 281 3.63 7.76 15.23
CA ASN A 281 2.69 8.87 15.39
C ASN A 281 2.03 8.82 16.77
N LYS A 282 2.74 9.32 17.79
CA LYS A 282 2.27 9.37 19.19
C LYS A 282 0.93 10.11 19.33
N LYS A 283 0.68 11.12 18.49
CA LYS A 283 -0.56 11.89 18.51
C LYS A 283 -1.75 11.03 18.09
N THR A 284 -1.60 10.23 17.02
CA THR A 284 -2.64 9.29 16.58
C THR A 284 -2.88 8.20 17.60
N LEU A 285 -1.82 7.59 18.17
CA LEU A 285 -1.97 6.57 19.21
C LEU A 285 -2.76 7.08 20.41
N ARG A 286 -2.45 8.29 20.89
CA ARG A 286 -3.20 8.92 22.01
C ARG A 286 -4.67 9.17 21.65
N LYS A 287 -4.98 9.57 20.40
CA LYS A 287 -6.37 9.75 19.95
C LYS A 287 -7.15 8.44 19.91
N LEU A 288 -6.47 7.32 19.70
CA LEU A 288 -7.04 5.97 19.74
C LEU A 288 -7.12 5.40 21.16
N GLY A 289 -6.73 6.16 22.19
CA GLY A 289 -6.72 5.69 23.58
C GLY A 289 -5.55 4.74 23.90
N LEU A 290 -4.54 4.66 23.03
CA LEU A 290 -3.39 3.78 23.19
C LEU A 290 -2.22 4.52 23.87
N ASP A 291 -1.49 3.81 24.72
CA ASP A 291 -0.23 4.31 25.31
C ASP A 291 0.92 4.15 24.32
N PRO A 292 1.50 5.26 23.81
CA PRO A 292 2.59 5.19 22.83
C PRO A 292 3.83 4.44 23.32
N ASN A 293 4.12 4.44 24.62
CA ASN A 293 5.28 3.74 25.16
C ASN A 293 5.03 2.22 25.19
N LYS A 294 3.83 1.81 25.61
CA LYS A 294 3.43 0.40 25.60
C LYS A 294 3.43 -0.17 24.17
N ILE A 295 2.89 0.58 23.20
CA ILE A 295 2.91 0.19 21.79
C ILE A 295 4.35 0.07 21.27
N LYS A 296 5.21 1.05 21.57
CA LYS A 296 6.62 1.02 21.15
C LYS A 296 7.32 -0.24 21.68
N VAL A 297 7.23 -0.51 22.99
CA VAL A 297 7.88 -1.67 23.61
C VAL A 297 7.33 -2.98 23.06
N GLY A 298 6.00 -3.09 22.96
CA GLY A 298 5.34 -4.28 22.40
C GLY A 298 5.77 -4.56 20.97
N ARG A 299 5.84 -3.52 20.13
CA ARG A 299 6.24 -3.67 18.74
C ARG A 299 7.72 -4.00 18.57
N ILE A 300 8.64 -3.40 19.34
CA ILE A 300 10.06 -3.78 19.35
C ILE A 300 10.20 -5.28 19.64
N ARG A 301 9.55 -5.75 20.71
CA ARG A 301 9.56 -7.17 21.09
C ARG A 301 9.00 -8.07 19.99
N MET A 302 7.94 -7.65 19.33
CA MET A 302 7.36 -8.42 18.22
C MET A 302 8.30 -8.52 17.01
N GLN A 303 9.05 -7.47 16.67
CA GLN A 303 10.02 -7.52 15.59
C GLN A 303 11.21 -8.43 15.94
N GLU A 304 11.64 -8.43 17.21
CA GLU A 304 12.63 -9.39 17.73
C GLU A 304 12.10 -10.82 17.66
N GLU A 305 10.84 -11.05 18.04
CA GLU A 305 10.17 -12.35 17.93
C GLU A 305 10.10 -12.83 16.47
N MET A 306 9.77 -11.94 15.51
CA MET A 306 9.81 -12.26 14.08
C MET A 306 11.19 -12.66 13.59
N ALA A 307 12.27 -12.05 14.10
CA ALA A 307 13.62 -12.49 13.78
C ALA A 307 13.90 -13.87 14.40
N SER A 308 13.43 -14.11 15.63
CA SER A 308 13.69 -15.34 16.39
C SER A 308 13.00 -16.61 15.86
N ILE A 309 12.09 -16.51 14.88
CA ILE A 309 11.47 -17.67 14.24
C ILE A 309 12.47 -18.50 13.41
N SER A 310 13.68 -17.96 13.20
CA SER A 310 14.81 -18.66 12.60
C SER A 310 16.04 -18.53 13.49
N THR A 311 16.90 -19.55 13.49
CA THR A 311 18.20 -19.49 14.16
C THR A 311 19.19 -18.55 13.46
N ASN A 312 18.91 -18.14 12.21
CA ASN A 312 19.66 -17.12 11.47
C ASN A 312 18.80 -15.85 11.26
N GLY A 313 18.21 -15.37 12.34
CA GLY A 313 17.44 -14.14 12.39
C GLY A 313 18.24 -12.94 12.89
N LYS A 314 18.06 -11.78 12.25
CA LYS A 314 18.61 -10.50 12.71
C LYS A 314 17.57 -9.39 12.58
N VAL A 315 17.49 -8.54 13.59
CA VAL A 315 16.66 -7.33 13.60
C VAL A 315 17.53 -6.07 13.54
N LEU A 316 17.12 -5.09 12.73
CA LEU A 316 17.74 -3.79 12.58
C LEU A 316 16.68 -2.70 12.75
N PHE A 317 16.89 -1.81 13.71
CA PHE A 317 16.00 -0.67 13.93
C PHE A 317 16.56 0.56 13.21
N LEU A 318 15.73 1.18 12.37
CA LEU A 318 16.10 2.33 11.55
C LEU A 318 15.41 3.61 12.03
N ASP A 319 16.08 4.74 11.83
CA ASP A 319 15.51 6.05 12.11
C ASP A 319 14.52 6.44 11.01
N GLY A 320 13.24 6.13 11.21
CA GLY A 320 12.22 6.22 10.18
C GLY A 320 10.86 5.74 10.65
N GLY A 321 9.80 6.18 9.96
CA GLY A 321 8.44 5.66 10.14
C GLY A 321 8.13 4.58 9.09
N HIS A 322 6.88 4.10 9.09
CA HIS A 322 6.45 2.94 8.33
C HIS A 322 6.91 2.88 6.86
N ILE A 323 6.76 3.99 6.13
CA ILE A 323 7.22 4.10 4.73
C ILE A 323 8.67 4.58 4.64
N THR A 324 9.10 5.45 5.56
CA THR A 324 10.38 6.16 5.45
C THR A 324 11.59 5.31 5.83
N ILE A 325 11.37 4.07 6.29
CA ILE A 325 12.45 3.09 6.43
C ILE A 325 13.06 2.65 5.09
N PHE A 326 12.36 2.81 3.97
CA PHE A 326 12.91 2.48 2.64
C PHE A 326 12.66 3.59 1.60
N SER A 327 11.76 4.54 1.85
CA SER A 327 11.54 5.65 0.93
C SER A 327 12.55 6.78 1.09
N LEU A 328 13.22 6.90 2.25
CA LEU A 328 14.41 7.73 2.42
C LEU A 328 15.63 6.95 1.91
N LYS A 329 16.45 7.61 1.08
CA LYS A 329 17.60 6.96 0.44
C LYS A 329 18.61 6.44 1.47
N GLU A 330 18.86 7.18 2.54
CA GLU A 330 19.84 6.82 3.56
C GLU A 330 19.47 5.52 4.28
N ASN A 331 18.19 5.34 4.60
CA ASN A 331 17.69 4.11 5.21
C ASN A 331 17.66 2.96 4.20
N ALA A 332 17.25 3.23 2.95
CA ALA A 332 17.31 2.24 1.88
C ALA A 332 18.74 1.73 1.65
N ASP A 333 19.75 2.62 1.67
CA ASP A 333 21.16 2.24 1.52
C ASP A 333 21.62 1.29 2.65
N ILE A 334 21.10 1.42 3.88
CA ILE A 334 21.37 0.48 4.99
C ILE A 334 20.74 -0.88 4.70
N ILE A 335 19.48 -0.91 4.27
CA ILE A 335 18.77 -2.14 3.90
C ILE A 335 19.51 -2.86 2.76
N CYS A 336 19.88 -2.13 1.71
CA CYS A 336 20.60 -2.66 0.55
C CYS A 336 21.93 -3.30 0.97
N LYS A 337 22.72 -2.65 1.84
CA LYS A 337 23.99 -3.20 2.33
C LYS A 337 23.80 -4.52 3.07
N GLU A 338 22.80 -4.60 3.95
CA GLU A 338 22.51 -5.82 4.70
C GLU A 338 21.99 -6.94 3.78
N ILE A 339 21.19 -6.62 2.75
CA ILE A 339 20.76 -7.61 1.76
C ILE A 339 21.94 -8.14 0.94
N ILE A 340 22.88 -7.28 0.54
CA ILE A 340 24.11 -7.72 -0.14
C ILE A 340 24.95 -8.63 0.77
N GLN A 341 25.08 -8.28 2.05
CA GLN A 341 25.76 -9.12 3.03
C GLN A 341 25.06 -10.48 3.17
N LEU A 342 23.73 -10.48 3.26
CA LEU A 342 22.92 -11.70 3.31
C LEU A 342 23.16 -12.60 2.08
N VAL A 343 23.25 -12.02 0.87
CA VAL A 343 23.57 -12.78 -0.34
C VAL A 343 24.96 -13.41 -0.26
N ALA A 344 25.95 -12.71 0.29
CA ALA A 344 27.29 -13.25 0.51
C ALA A 344 27.32 -14.39 1.55
N GLU A 345 26.50 -14.30 2.60
CA GLU A 345 26.33 -15.36 3.62
C GLU A 345 25.69 -16.63 3.06
N LEU A 346 24.91 -16.50 1.98
CA LEU A 346 24.29 -17.62 1.26
C LEU A 346 25.25 -18.33 0.27
N GLU A 347 26.52 -17.90 0.20
CA GLU A 347 27.59 -18.48 -0.64
C GLU A 347 27.37 -18.39 -2.17
N TYR A 348 26.73 -17.31 -2.66
CA TYR A 348 26.51 -17.04 -4.10
C TYR A 348 27.49 -16.06 -4.76
#